data_AF-A0A963I2Z5-F1
#
_entry.id   AF-A0A963I2Z5-F1
#
_cell.length_a   1.000
_cell.length_b   1.000
_cell.length_c   1.000
_cell.angle_alpha   90.00
_cell.angle_beta   90.00
_cell.angle_gamma   90.00
#
_symmetry.space_group_name_H-M   'P 1'
#
loop_
_entity.id
_entity.type
_entity.pdbx_description
1 polymer ?
#
loop_
_entity_poly.entity_id
_entity_poly.type
_entity_poly.pdbx_seq_one_letter_code
_entity_poly.pdbx_strand_id
1 'polypeptide(L)'
;MEFTIKTGGPEKQKTACLAIGVRAGKQLGGAFDALDAASDGALGKILSRGDLDDKAGATLMLHGPAGLPCERLLLVSLGESDPVPEKAWRDALAAVARVAASAGFKDLTVDLADAAVADRDLTWRLRQLGRQFEAATYRFDAPRAKKDDKADKGVAQLRVLLARRPADTDKAALAQGVATAEGMALTRDLGNLPGNVCTPTYLADAARKLGKDMKLKVEVLDQAQMEKLGMGSLLSVAKGSIEPPKLIVMHYKGGKAKDKPVVLVGKGITFDTGGISLKPGAEMDEMKYD
;
A
#
# COMPACT_ATOMS: atom_id res chain seq x y z
N MET A 1 7.85 -4.05 4.03
CA MET A 1 8.42 -5.19 3.26
C MET A 1 9.63 -4.68 2.45
N GLU A 2 10.67 -5.48 2.19
CA GLU A 2 11.80 -5.03 1.35
C GLU A 2 11.50 -5.27 -0.15
N PHE A 3 11.52 -4.20 -0.95
CA PHE A 3 11.20 -4.26 -2.38
C PHE A 3 12.46 -4.19 -3.25
N THR A 4 12.58 -5.11 -4.21
CA THR A 4 13.63 -5.08 -5.23
C THR A 4 13.06 -5.36 -6.62
N ILE A 5 13.75 -4.91 -7.67
CA ILE A 5 13.45 -5.29 -9.05
C ILE A 5 14.52 -6.28 -9.52
N LYS A 6 14.08 -7.42 -10.06
CA LYS A 6 14.93 -8.45 -10.67
C LYS A 6 14.64 -8.58 -12.15
N THR A 7 15.60 -9.17 -12.85
CA THR A 7 15.49 -9.49 -14.28
C THR A 7 15.76 -10.94 -14.54
N GLY A 8 15.06 -11.53 -15.49
CA GLY A 8 15.30 -12.89 -15.95
C GLY A 8 13.99 -13.62 -16.24
N GLY A 9 14.11 -14.86 -16.71
CA GLY A 9 12.96 -15.72 -16.97
C GLY A 9 12.29 -16.19 -15.67
N PRO A 10 10.95 -16.27 -15.60
CA PRO A 10 10.24 -16.76 -14.43
C PRO A 10 10.63 -18.20 -14.07
N GLU A 11 10.96 -19.04 -15.05
CA GLU A 11 11.38 -20.44 -14.89
C GLU A 11 12.72 -20.62 -14.18
N LYS A 12 13.48 -19.54 -14.00
CA LYS A 12 14.80 -19.55 -13.33
C LYS A 12 14.75 -19.02 -11.90
N GLN A 13 13.59 -18.59 -11.41
CA GLN A 13 13.49 -17.90 -10.12
C GLN A 13 13.52 -18.87 -8.94
N LYS A 14 14.67 -18.90 -8.24
CA LYS A 14 14.81 -19.54 -6.91
C LYS A 14 14.20 -18.63 -5.85
N THR A 15 12.98 -18.96 -5.42
CA THR A 15 12.17 -18.15 -4.50
C THR A 15 11.18 -19.06 -3.75
N ALA A 16 10.76 -18.66 -2.55
CA ALA A 16 9.83 -19.45 -1.75
C ALA A 16 8.40 -19.44 -2.33
N CYS A 17 8.05 -18.40 -3.08
CA CYS A 17 6.87 -18.35 -3.92
C CYS A 17 7.14 -17.49 -5.16
N LEU A 18 6.81 -18.00 -6.35
CA LEU A 18 6.72 -17.24 -7.58
C LEU A 18 5.24 -16.98 -7.87
N ALA A 19 4.83 -15.74 -8.10
CA ALA A 19 3.48 -15.39 -8.52
C ALA A 19 3.49 -14.89 -9.97
N ILE A 20 2.66 -15.49 -10.81
CA ILE A 20 2.51 -15.09 -12.21
C ILE A 20 1.05 -14.79 -12.53
N GLY A 21 0.83 -13.82 -13.41
CA GLY A 21 -0.47 -13.66 -14.04
C GLY A 21 -0.70 -14.77 -15.06
N VAL A 22 -1.95 -15.19 -15.22
CA VAL A 22 -2.43 -16.00 -16.35
C VAL A 22 -3.74 -15.42 -16.85
N ARG A 23 -3.98 -15.46 -18.17
CA ARG A 23 -5.35 -15.32 -18.67
C ARG A 23 -5.98 -16.69 -18.56
N ALA A 24 -7.19 -16.73 -18.09
CA ALA A 24 -7.80 -18.00 -17.79
C ALA A 24 -8.37 -18.59 -19.08
N GLY A 25 -8.20 -19.90 -19.25
CA GLY A 25 -8.41 -20.61 -20.52
C GLY A 25 -7.48 -20.25 -21.69
N LYS A 26 -6.59 -19.25 -21.58
CA LYS A 26 -5.66 -18.82 -22.67
C LYS A 26 -4.30 -18.34 -22.14
N GLN A 27 -3.23 -18.69 -22.83
CA GLN A 27 -1.86 -18.33 -22.40
C GLN A 27 -1.61 -16.80 -22.48
N LEU A 28 -0.84 -16.25 -21.54
CA LEU A 28 -0.35 -14.85 -21.63
C LEU A 28 0.84 -14.69 -22.59
N GLY A 29 1.38 -15.79 -23.12
CA GLY A 29 2.59 -15.79 -23.94
C GLY A 29 3.85 -15.53 -23.10
N GLY A 30 4.96 -16.13 -23.54
CA GLY A 30 6.32 -15.85 -23.04
C GLY A 30 6.59 -16.39 -21.63
N ALA A 31 6.12 -15.69 -20.60
CA ALA A 31 6.36 -16.05 -19.19
C ALA A 31 5.69 -17.38 -18.80
N PHE A 32 4.41 -17.55 -19.17
CA PHE A 32 3.69 -18.80 -18.93
C PHE A 32 4.30 -19.95 -19.75
N ASP A 33 4.60 -19.71 -21.02
CA ASP A 33 5.12 -20.75 -21.92
C ASP A 33 6.48 -21.27 -21.46
N ALA A 34 7.35 -20.39 -20.97
CA ALA A 34 8.63 -20.77 -20.39
C ALA A 34 8.48 -21.64 -19.13
N LEU A 35 7.51 -21.30 -18.26
CA LEU A 35 7.20 -22.11 -17.07
C LEU A 35 6.56 -23.45 -17.43
N ASP A 36 5.62 -23.45 -18.38
CA ASP A 36 4.92 -24.67 -18.79
C ASP A 36 5.88 -25.64 -19.48
N ALA A 37 6.76 -25.14 -20.36
CA ALA A 37 7.82 -25.91 -20.99
C ALA A 37 8.81 -26.49 -19.95
N ALA A 38 9.20 -25.70 -18.95
CA ALA A 38 10.07 -26.19 -17.87
C ALA A 38 9.37 -27.23 -16.97
N SER A 39 8.04 -27.29 -16.99
CA SER A 39 7.21 -28.24 -16.22
C SER A 39 6.64 -29.39 -17.06
N ASP A 40 7.19 -29.64 -18.26
CA ASP A 40 6.71 -30.66 -19.21
C ASP A 40 5.20 -30.57 -19.54
N GLY A 41 4.70 -29.35 -19.67
CA GLY A 41 3.30 -29.06 -20.03
C GLY A 41 2.30 -29.28 -18.89
N ALA A 42 2.76 -29.38 -17.64
CA ALA A 42 1.89 -29.64 -16.49
C ALA A 42 0.95 -28.46 -16.19
N LEU A 43 1.41 -27.22 -16.35
CA LEU A 43 0.60 -26.02 -16.08
C LEU A 43 -0.53 -25.88 -17.10
N GLY A 44 -0.26 -26.14 -18.38
CA GLY A 44 -1.28 -26.17 -19.43
C GLY A 44 -2.38 -27.18 -19.14
N LYS A 45 -2.01 -28.39 -18.69
CA LYS A 45 -2.97 -29.43 -18.27
C LYS A 45 -3.82 -28.98 -17.09
N ILE A 46 -3.21 -28.36 -16.07
CA ILE A 46 -3.92 -27.81 -14.90
C ILE A 46 -4.97 -26.79 -15.34
N LEU A 47 -4.59 -25.82 -16.18
CA LEU A 47 -5.52 -24.81 -16.68
C LEU A 47 -6.64 -25.41 -17.54
N SER A 48 -6.34 -26.39 -18.40
CA SER A 48 -7.36 -27.03 -19.25
C SER A 48 -8.42 -27.82 -18.48
N ARG A 49 -8.15 -28.20 -17.22
CA ARG A 49 -9.11 -28.87 -16.35
C ARG A 49 -10.05 -27.90 -15.63
N GLY A 50 -9.79 -26.59 -15.71
CA GLY A 50 -10.57 -25.56 -15.01
C GLY A 50 -10.18 -25.39 -13.54
N ASP A 51 -8.97 -25.80 -13.13
CA ASP A 51 -8.51 -25.72 -11.73
C ASP A 51 -8.33 -24.25 -11.25
N LEU A 52 -8.32 -23.28 -12.16
CA LEU A 52 -8.28 -21.85 -11.89
C LEU A 52 -9.50 -21.17 -12.53
N ASP A 53 -10.30 -20.47 -11.73
CA ASP A 53 -11.44 -19.66 -12.17
C ASP A 53 -10.97 -18.49 -13.07
N ASP A 54 -11.76 -18.20 -14.10
CA ASP A 54 -11.47 -17.14 -15.05
C ASP A 54 -11.63 -15.72 -14.50
N LYS A 55 -12.29 -15.57 -13.36
CA LYS A 55 -12.47 -14.30 -12.69
C LYS A 55 -11.14 -13.68 -12.25
N ALA A 56 -10.91 -12.42 -12.63
CA ALA A 56 -9.73 -11.66 -12.23
C ALA A 56 -9.53 -11.68 -10.70
N GLY A 57 -8.31 -12.02 -10.26
CA GLY A 57 -7.97 -12.19 -8.86
C GLY A 57 -8.30 -13.55 -8.24
N ALA A 58 -8.86 -14.50 -9.00
CA ALA A 58 -8.84 -15.90 -8.62
C ALA A 58 -7.38 -16.39 -8.58
N THR A 59 -7.08 -17.30 -7.63
CA THR A 59 -5.72 -17.76 -7.39
C THR A 59 -5.65 -19.27 -7.26
N LEU A 60 -4.59 -19.88 -7.78
CA LEU A 60 -4.27 -21.29 -7.59
C LEU A 60 -2.81 -21.43 -7.12
N MET A 61 -2.63 -22.03 -5.95
CA MET A 61 -1.30 -22.30 -5.38
C MET A 61 -0.86 -23.73 -5.70
N LEU A 62 0.28 -23.86 -6.37
CA LEU A 62 0.94 -25.14 -6.62
C LEU A 62 2.16 -25.27 -5.71
N HIS A 63 2.31 -26.42 -5.07
CA HIS A 63 3.40 -26.71 -4.15
C HIS A 63 4.43 -27.63 -4.80
N GLY A 64 5.70 -27.22 -4.80
CA GLY A 64 6.80 -27.97 -5.40
C GLY A 64 6.56 -28.37 -6.86
N PRO A 65 6.21 -27.43 -7.76
CA PRO A 65 5.98 -27.77 -9.17
C PRO A 65 7.26 -28.36 -9.79
N ALA A 66 7.15 -29.56 -10.34
CA ALA A 66 8.27 -30.27 -10.95
C ALA A 66 8.91 -29.45 -12.08
N GLY A 67 10.24 -29.50 -12.17
CA GLY A 67 11.01 -28.78 -13.19
C GLY A 67 11.24 -27.29 -12.91
N LEU A 68 10.58 -26.72 -11.90
CA LEU A 68 10.77 -25.32 -11.50
C LEU A 68 11.60 -25.20 -10.21
N PRO A 69 12.46 -24.17 -10.12
CA PRO A 69 13.31 -23.95 -8.94
C PRO A 69 12.61 -23.23 -7.78
N CYS A 70 11.36 -22.79 -7.95
CA CYS A 70 10.57 -22.17 -6.89
C CYS A 70 9.93 -23.24 -5.99
N GLU A 71 9.77 -22.94 -4.70
CA GLU A 71 9.11 -23.89 -3.77
C GLU A 71 7.58 -23.92 -3.99
N ARG A 72 7.02 -22.80 -4.46
CA ARG A 72 5.59 -22.60 -4.71
C ARG A 72 5.39 -21.76 -5.96
N LEU A 73 4.36 -22.06 -6.73
CA LEU A 73 3.90 -21.26 -7.86
C LEU A 73 2.45 -20.83 -7.62
N LEU A 74 2.23 -19.53 -7.50
CA LEU A 74 0.92 -18.92 -7.40
C LEU A 74 0.51 -18.42 -8.79
N LEU A 75 -0.50 -19.05 -9.38
CA LEU A 75 -1.18 -18.53 -10.55
C LEU A 75 -2.25 -17.55 -10.09
N VAL A 76 -2.34 -16.38 -10.73
CA VAL A 76 -3.45 -15.44 -10.53
C VAL A 76 -4.11 -15.11 -11.86
N SER A 77 -5.43 -15.24 -11.92
CA SER A 77 -6.19 -14.90 -13.12
C SER A 77 -6.20 -13.38 -13.35
N LEU A 78 -5.93 -12.96 -14.58
CA LEU A 78 -6.05 -11.58 -15.06
C LEU A 78 -7.40 -11.32 -15.77
N GLY A 79 -8.27 -12.31 -15.85
CA GLY A 79 -9.45 -12.29 -16.72
C GLY A 79 -9.12 -12.71 -18.17
N GLU A 80 -10.06 -12.45 -19.07
CA GLU A 80 -10.00 -12.94 -20.46
C GLU A 80 -9.44 -11.90 -21.46
N SER A 81 -9.50 -10.62 -21.12
CA SER A 81 -9.22 -9.51 -22.04
C SER A 81 -7.71 -9.26 -22.26
N ASP A 82 -7.37 -8.76 -23.46
CA ASP A 82 -6.01 -8.35 -23.84
C ASP A 82 -6.07 -7.09 -24.73
N PRO A 83 -5.49 -5.96 -24.29
CA PRO A 83 -4.79 -5.76 -23.02
C PRO A 83 -5.69 -5.94 -21.78
N VAL A 84 -5.07 -6.21 -20.64
CA VAL A 84 -5.78 -6.44 -19.36
C VAL A 84 -6.42 -5.12 -18.90
N PRO A 85 -7.72 -5.10 -18.54
CA PRO A 85 -8.37 -3.92 -17.98
C PRO A 85 -7.72 -3.51 -16.65
N GLU A 86 -7.60 -2.21 -16.41
CA GLU A 86 -6.98 -1.67 -15.19
C GLU A 86 -7.55 -2.30 -13.91
N LYS A 87 -8.89 -2.41 -13.83
CA LYS A 87 -9.56 -2.98 -12.66
C LYS A 87 -9.18 -4.45 -12.45
N ALA A 88 -9.20 -5.26 -13.51
CA ALA A 88 -8.86 -6.68 -13.45
C ALA A 88 -7.41 -6.90 -12.99
N TRP A 89 -6.48 -6.10 -13.53
CA TRP A 89 -5.09 -6.14 -13.11
C TRP A 89 -4.90 -5.74 -11.64
N ARG A 90 -5.63 -4.72 -11.15
CA ARG A 90 -5.61 -4.36 -9.73
C ARG A 90 -6.22 -5.43 -8.83
N ASP A 91 -7.29 -6.09 -9.26
CA ASP A 91 -7.91 -7.18 -8.49
C ASP A 91 -6.94 -8.37 -8.36
N ALA A 92 -6.23 -8.72 -9.44
CA ALA A 92 -5.16 -9.72 -9.43
C ALA A 92 -4.00 -9.33 -8.51
N LEU A 93 -3.52 -8.09 -8.62
CA LEU A 93 -2.48 -7.55 -7.76
C LEU A 93 -2.89 -7.59 -6.27
N ALA A 94 -4.13 -7.20 -5.95
CA ALA A 94 -4.66 -7.26 -4.59
C ALA A 94 -4.76 -8.69 -4.06
N ALA A 95 -5.04 -9.69 -4.92
CA ALA A 95 -5.06 -11.09 -4.53
C ALA A 95 -3.67 -11.59 -4.14
N VAL A 96 -2.66 -11.28 -4.96
CA VAL A 96 -1.26 -11.65 -4.65
C VAL A 96 -0.76 -10.90 -3.41
N ALA A 97 -1.11 -9.62 -3.25
CA ALA A 97 -0.76 -8.84 -2.06
C ALA A 97 -1.36 -9.43 -0.77
N ARG A 98 -2.59 -9.97 -0.81
CA ARG A 98 -3.20 -10.69 0.32
C ARG A 98 -2.44 -11.96 0.69
N VAL A 99 -1.97 -12.72 -0.30
CA VAL A 99 -1.09 -13.88 -0.07
C VAL A 99 0.21 -13.41 0.57
N ALA A 100 0.84 -12.38 0.02
CA ALA A 100 2.08 -11.83 0.55
C ALA A 100 1.97 -11.34 2.00
N ALA A 101 0.84 -10.74 2.39
CA ALA A 101 0.61 -10.22 3.75
C ALA A 101 0.24 -11.30 4.78
N SER A 102 -0.05 -12.54 4.36
CA SER A 102 -0.44 -13.64 5.26
C SER A 102 0.47 -14.87 5.16
N ALA A 103 1.44 -14.83 4.23
CA ALA A 103 2.37 -15.90 3.96
C ALA A 103 3.24 -16.26 5.18
N GLY A 104 3.54 -17.56 5.31
CA GLY A 104 4.54 -18.07 6.25
C GLY A 104 5.93 -18.29 5.62
N PHE A 105 6.16 -17.77 4.41
CA PHE A 105 7.40 -17.95 3.66
C PHE A 105 8.17 -16.63 3.52
N LYS A 106 9.50 -16.74 3.34
CA LYS A 106 10.43 -15.61 3.49
C LYS A 106 10.39 -14.60 2.35
N ASP A 107 10.21 -15.06 1.11
CA ASP A 107 10.24 -14.20 -0.07
C ASP A 107 9.19 -14.55 -1.13
N LEU A 108 8.82 -13.54 -1.92
CA LEU A 108 7.90 -13.64 -3.04
C LEU A 108 8.49 -12.94 -4.26
N THR A 109 8.51 -13.61 -5.40
CA THR A 109 8.81 -13.00 -6.70
C THR A 109 7.52 -12.85 -7.49
N VAL A 110 7.25 -11.65 -8.04
CA VAL A 110 5.99 -11.31 -8.72
C VAL A 110 6.26 -10.92 -10.16
N ASP A 111 5.68 -11.66 -11.08
CA ASP A 111 5.71 -11.43 -12.53
C ASP A 111 4.32 -10.96 -13.02
N LEU A 112 3.99 -9.72 -12.68
CA LEU A 112 2.74 -9.05 -13.07
C LEU A 112 2.97 -7.67 -13.70
N ALA A 113 4.18 -7.13 -13.58
CA ALA A 113 4.50 -5.78 -14.03
C ALA A 113 4.55 -5.67 -15.56
N ASP A 114 4.96 -6.74 -16.24
CA ASP A 114 5.09 -6.77 -17.71
C ASP A 114 3.77 -7.03 -18.43
N ALA A 115 2.74 -7.53 -17.75
CA ALA A 115 1.41 -7.75 -18.33
C ALA A 115 0.87 -6.45 -18.94
N ALA A 116 0.49 -6.46 -20.22
CA ALA A 116 -0.05 -5.28 -20.90
C ALA A 116 -1.38 -4.85 -20.25
N VAL A 117 -1.41 -3.65 -19.66
CA VAL A 117 -2.60 -3.09 -19.03
C VAL A 117 -3.10 -1.91 -19.86
N ALA A 118 -4.39 -1.91 -20.17
CA ALA A 118 -5.02 -0.87 -20.99
C ALA A 118 -4.73 0.53 -20.43
N ASP A 119 -4.24 1.44 -21.27
CA ASP A 119 -3.92 2.84 -20.96
C ASP A 119 -2.96 3.07 -19.78
N ARG A 120 -2.12 2.08 -19.43
CA ARG A 120 -1.17 2.16 -18.31
C ARG A 120 0.23 1.74 -18.71
N ASP A 121 1.17 2.65 -18.48
CA ASP A 121 2.60 2.41 -18.68
C ASP A 121 3.21 1.55 -17.56
N LEU A 122 4.47 1.14 -17.73
CA LEU A 122 5.17 0.38 -16.69
C LEU A 122 5.38 1.19 -15.41
N THR A 123 5.66 2.49 -15.53
CA THR A 123 5.83 3.41 -14.39
C THR A 123 4.60 3.41 -13.48
N TRP A 124 3.39 3.47 -14.06
CA TRP A 124 2.15 3.36 -13.31
C TRP A 124 2.04 1.99 -12.65
N ARG A 125 2.26 0.90 -13.39
CA ARG A 125 2.16 -0.48 -12.85
C ARG A 125 3.11 -0.69 -11.66
N LEU A 126 4.36 -0.24 -11.74
CA LEU A 126 5.33 -0.34 -10.65
C LEU A 126 4.94 0.50 -9.42
N ARG A 127 4.40 1.71 -9.61
CA ARG A 127 3.83 2.51 -8.50
C ARG A 127 2.68 1.78 -7.81
N GLN A 128 1.79 1.17 -8.59
CA GLN A 128 0.67 0.40 -8.05
C GLN A 128 1.12 -0.84 -7.29
N LEU A 129 2.12 -1.56 -7.82
CA LEU A 129 2.73 -2.72 -7.18
C LEU A 129 3.26 -2.35 -5.79
N GLY A 130 4.18 -1.37 -5.71
CA GLY A 130 4.74 -0.93 -4.44
C GLY A 130 3.66 -0.50 -3.45
N ARG A 131 2.69 0.28 -3.92
CA ARG A 131 1.58 0.78 -3.08
C ARG A 131 0.71 -0.34 -2.53
N GLN A 132 0.24 -1.25 -3.38
CA GLN A 132 -0.73 -2.28 -2.96
C GLN A 132 -0.10 -3.33 -2.08
N PHE A 133 1.13 -3.77 -2.38
CA PHE A 133 1.81 -4.76 -1.55
C PHE A 133 2.15 -4.21 -0.16
N GLU A 134 2.67 -2.98 -0.06
CA GLU A 134 2.96 -2.37 1.23
C GLU A 134 1.67 -1.98 1.98
N ALA A 135 0.61 -1.53 1.29
CA ALA A 135 -0.66 -1.25 1.96
C ALA A 135 -1.35 -2.51 2.51
N ALA A 136 -1.11 -3.69 1.89
CA ALA A 136 -1.71 -4.95 2.31
C ALA A 136 -1.15 -5.48 3.64
N THR A 137 0.09 -5.10 3.99
CA THR A 137 0.73 -5.48 5.27
C THR A 137 0.29 -4.60 6.44
N TYR A 138 -0.44 -3.51 6.18
CA TYR A 138 -0.90 -2.64 7.25
C TYR A 138 -1.72 -3.41 8.29
N ARG A 139 -1.35 -3.22 9.55
CA ARG A 139 -2.06 -3.66 10.74
C ARG A 139 -2.07 -2.51 11.72
N PHE A 140 -3.22 -2.28 12.34
CA PHE A 140 -3.34 -1.33 13.44
C PHE A 140 -3.34 -2.09 14.75
N ASP A 141 -2.26 -2.00 15.51
CA ASP A 141 -2.18 -2.56 16.85
C ASP A 141 -2.58 -1.49 17.87
N ALA A 142 -3.77 -1.62 18.45
CA ALA A 142 -4.25 -0.66 19.43
C ALA A 142 -3.30 -0.58 20.64
N PRO A 143 -3.08 0.61 21.22
CA PRO A 143 -2.30 0.76 22.43
C PRO A 143 -2.85 -0.15 23.53
N ARG A 144 -2.04 -1.10 24.02
CA ARG A 144 -2.36 -2.15 25.03
C ARG A 144 -2.93 -3.48 24.53
N ALA A 145 -3.03 -3.71 23.22
CA ALA A 145 -3.21 -5.08 22.73
C ALA A 145 -2.00 -5.93 23.17
N LYS A 146 -2.24 -7.13 23.73
CA LYS A 146 -1.16 -8.11 23.89
C LYS A 146 -0.61 -8.36 22.49
N LYS A 147 0.68 -8.07 22.28
CA LYS A 147 1.35 -8.46 21.03
C LYS A 147 1.20 -9.96 20.90
N ASP A 148 0.52 -10.40 19.86
CA ASP A 148 0.50 -11.81 19.50
C ASP A 148 1.87 -12.09 18.88
N ASP A 149 2.73 -12.86 19.55
CA ASP A 149 4.07 -13.19 19.04
C ASP A 149 4.03 -13.99 17.71
N LYS A 150 2.83 -14.39 17.25
CA LYS A 150 2.56 -14.94 15.92
C LYS A 150 2.32 -13.87 14.84
N ALA A 151 2.50 -12.58 15.15
CA ALA A 151 2.14 -11.44 14.30
C ALA A 151 3.10 -11.14 13.14
N ASP A 152 4.31 -11.71 13.12
CA ASP A 152 5.24 -11.59 11.96
C ASP A 152 4.83 -12.55 10.84
N LYS A 153 3.58 -12.44 10.37
CA LYS A 153 3.12 -13.09 9.14
C LYS A 153 3.30 -12.13 7.97
N GLY A 154 3.69 -12.73 6.85
CA GLY A 154 3.91 -12.04 5.60
C GLY A 154 5.34 -12.18 5.12
N VAL A 155 5.54 -11.87 3.85
CA VAL A 155 6.85 -11.98 3.21
C VAL A 155 7.76 -10.82 3.66
N ALA A 156 9.01 -11.13 3.95
CA ALA A 156 10.00 -10.12 4.30
C ALA A 156 10.55 -9.43 3.05
N GLN A 157 10.74 -10.19 1.96
CA GLN A 157 11.28 -9.71 0.69
C GLN A 157 10.30 -9.92 -0.46
N LEU A 158 10.09 -8.86 -1.24
CA LEU A 158 9.34 -8.90 -2.49
C LEU A 158 10.22 -8.49 -3.67
N ARG A 159 10.21 -9.32 -4.70
CA ARG A 159 10.98 -9.10 -5.92
C ARG A 159 10.01 -8.93 -7.07
N VAL A 160 10.00 -7.75 -7.70
CA VAL A 160 9.26 -7.54 -8.95
C VAL A 160 10.13 -8.06 -10.10
N LEU A 161 9.65 -9.03 -10.86
CA LEU A 161 10.34 -9.54 -12.03
C LEU A 161 10.00 -8.67 -13.25
N LEU A 162 11.03 -8.31 -14.01
CA LEU A 162 10.91 -7.67 -15.32
C LEU A 162 11.68 -8.45 -16.38
N ALA A 163 11.13 -8.52 -17.60
CA ALA A 163 11.75 -9.13 -18.77
C ALA A 163 12.96 -8.32 -19.26
N ARG A 164 13.00 -7.01 -18.99
CA ARG A 164 14.10 -6.11 -19.36
C ARG A 164 14.83 -5.56 -18.14
N ARG A 165 16.07 -5.09 -18.36
CA ARG A 165 16.82 -4.34 -17.35
C ARG A 165 16.02 -3.12 -16.86
N PRO A 166 15.87 -2.91 -15.54
CA PRO A 166 15.15 -1.75 -15.02
C PRO A 166 15.94 -0.47 -15.28
N ALA A 167 15.22 0.57 -15.71
CA ALA A 167 15.70 1.94 -15.71
C ALA A 167 15.57 2.54 -14.31
N ASP A 168 16.23 3.67 -14.06
CA ASP A 168 16.11 4.33 -12.76
C ASP A 168 14.70 4.90 -12.52
N THR A 169 13.96 5.22 -13.59
CA THR A 169 12.54 5.57 -13.53
C THR A 169 11.67 4.43 -12.99
N ASP A 170 12.01 3.18 -13.29
CA ASP A 170 11.26 2.01 -12.82
C ASP A 170 11.45 1.82 -11.31
N LYS A 171 12.69 1.95 -10.84
CA LYS A 171 13.02 1.90 -9.40
C LYS A 171 12.36 3.04 -8.64
N ALA A 172 12.44 4.26 -9.19
CA ALA A 172 11.80 5.44 -8.61
C ALA A 172 10.28 5.29 -8.54
N ALA A 173 9.65 4.71 -9.56
CA ALA A 173 8.23 4.41 -9.57
C ALA A 173 7.84 3.42 -8.47
N LEU A 174 8.57 2.31 -8.33
CA LEU A 174 8.32 1.34 -7.26
C LEU A 174 8.47 2.00 -5.88
N ALA A 175 9.56 2.75 -5.67
CA ALA A 175 9.81 3.46 -4.42
C ALA A 175 8.73 4.51 -4.11
N GLN A 176 8.23 5.25 -5.11
CA GLN A 176 7.12 6.19 -4.92
C GLN A 176 5.84 5.46 -4.47
N GLY A 177 5.57 4.27 -5.02
CA GLY A 177 4.46 3.42 -4.60
C GLY A 177 4.54 3.05 -3.12
N VAL A 178 5.72 2.57 -2.69
CA VAL A 178 5.99 2.21 -1.29
C VAL A 178 5.83 3.42 -0.36
N ALA A 179 6.48 4.54 -0.67
CA ALA A 179 6.36 5.78 0.12
C ALA A 179 4.92 6.29 0.22
N THR A 180 4.11 6.10 -0.82
CA THR A 180 2.68 6.43 -0.78
C THR A 180 1.94 5.55 0.23
N ALA A 181 2.22 4.25 0.26
CA ALA A 181 1.61 3.33 1.22
C ALA A 181 2.05 3.59 2.67
N GLU A 182 3.31 3.99 2.89
CA GLU A 182 3.79 4.43 4.21
C GLU A 182 3.07 5.68 4.69
N GLY A 183 2.86 6.67 3.80
CA GLY A 183 2.03 7.83 4.10
C GLY A 183 0.59 7.46 4.43
N MET A 184 -0.01 6.52 3.67
CA MET A 184 -1.34 5.99 3.95
C MET A 184 -1.40 5.28 5.32
N ALA A 185 -0.36 4.52 5.68
CA ALA A 185 -0.26 3.84 6.98
C ALA A 185 -0.25 4.86 8.12
N LEU A 186 0.59 5.90 8.04
CA LEU A 186 0.62 6.97 9.03
C LEU A 186 -0.75 7.67 9.15
N THR A 187 -1.42 7.98 8.04
CA THR A 187 -2.77 8.55 8.06
C THR A 187 -3.76 7.62 8.80
N ARG A 188 -3.74 6.32 8.49
CA ARG A 188 -4.61 5.34 9.15
C ARG A 188 -4.29 5.19 10.63
N ASP A 189 -3.02 5.22 11.02
CA ASP A 189 -2.62 5.16 12.43
C ASP A 189 -3.17 6.34 13.21
N LEU A 190 -3.00 7.56 12.69
CA LEU A 190 -3.52 8.78 13.32
C LEU A 190 -5.04 8.76 13.45
N GLY A 191 -5.77 8.34 12.40
CA GLY A 191 -7.23 8.25 12.46
C GLY A 191 -7.75 7.11 13.34
N ASN A 192 -7.05 5.97 13.38
CA ASN A 192 -7.50 4.81 14.16
C ASN A 192 -7.27 4.99 15.66
N LEU A 193 -6.28 5.80 16.05
CA LEU A 193 -6.06 6.17 17.45
C LEU A 193 -7.32 6.81 18.04
N PRO A 194 -7.70 6.45 19.28
CA PRO A 194 -8.88 7.02 19.91
C PRO A 194 -8.67 8.49 20.26
N GLY A 195 -9.75 9.28 20.32
CA GLY A 195 -9.69 10.73 20.56
C GLY A 195 -9.08 11.15 21.92
N ASN A 196 -9.02 10.23 22.88
CA ASN A 196 -8.31 10.46 24.15
C ASN A 196 -6.78 10.30 24.05
N VAL A 197 -6.27 9.81 22.91
CA VAL A 197 -4.83 9.67 22.61
C VAL A 197 -4.44 10.62 21.49
N CYS A 198 -5.16 10.59 20.36
CA CYS A 198 -4.87 11.43 19.19
C CYS A 198 -5.46 12.84 19.38
N THR A 199 -4.90 13.63 20.29
CA THR A 199 -5.30 15.01 20.55
C THR A 199 -4.63 16.02 19.60
N PRO A 200 -5.07 17.30 19.54
CA PRO A 200 -4.33 18.36 18.84
C PRO A 200 -2.86 18.42 19.23
N THR A 201 -2.53 18.26 20.52
CA THR A 201 -1.13 18.22 20.98
C THR A 201 -0.41 16.97 20.44
N TYR A 202 -1.05 15.80 20.46
CA TYR A 202 -0.48 14.59 19.88
C TYR A 202 -0.18 14.74 18.38
N LEU A 203 -1.10 15.33 17.61
CA LEU A 203 -0.88 15.61 16.19
C LEU A 203 0.29 16.57 15.97
N ALA A 204 0.43 17.59 16.80
CA ALA A 204 1.56 18.52 16.73
C ALA A 204 2.89 17.82 17.01
N ASP A 205 2.94 16.91 17.99
CA ASP A 205 4.13 16.14 18.32
C ASP A 205 4.46 15.11 17.23
N ALA A 206 3.45 14.44 16.67
CA ALA A 206 3.61 13.56 15.51
C ALA A 206 4.18 14.32 14.31
N ALA A 207 3.67 15.52 14.02
CA ALA A 207 4.20 16.38 12.96
C ALA A 207 5.66 16.80 13.22
N ARG A 208 6.01 17.17 14.45
CA ARG A 208 7.41 17.50 14.82
C ARG A 208 8.33 16.30 14.65
N LYS A 209 7.89 15.10 15.04
CA LYS A 209 8.66 13.86 14.84
C LYS A 209 8.89 13.62 13.36
N LEU A 210 7.82 13.64 12.55
CA LEU A 210 7.91 13.49 11.10
C LEU A 210 8.84 14.55 10.48
N GLY A 211 8.79 15.79 10.98
CA GLY A 211 9.68 16.85 10.53
C GLY A 211 11.16 16.59 10.80
N LYS A 212 11.50 15.98 11.94
CA LYS A 212 12.89 15.55 12.24
C LYS A 212 13.32 14.43 11.31
N ASP A 213 12.49 13.40 11.18
CA ASP A 213 12.82 12.19 10.42
C ASP A 213 12.99 12.51 8.93
N MET A 214 12.11 13.37 8.38
CA MET A 214 12.04 13.71 6.96
C MET A 214 12.67 15.07 6.61
N LYS A 215 13.32 15.73 7.58
CA LYS A 215 13.97 17.04 7.41
C LYS A 215 13.00 18.12 6.89
N LEU A 216 11.78 18.13 7.39
CA LEU A 216 10.77 19.16 7.12
C LEU A 216 10.86 20.27 8.17
N LYS A 217 10.63 21.52 7.76
CA LYS A 217 10.46 22.60 8.74
C LYS A 217 9.04 22.55 9.27
N VAL A 218 8.88 22.44 10.59
CA VAL A 218 7.58 22.35 11.25
C VAL A 218 7.40 23.51 12.23
N GLU A 219 6.33 24.26 12.03
CA GLU A 219 5.87 25.32 12.93
C GLU A 219 4.55 24.88 13.55
N VAL A 220 4.37 25.15 14.84
CA VAL A 220 3.11 24.88 15.54
C VAL A 220 2.73 26.13 16.27
N LEU A 221 1.56 26.67 15.93
CA LEU A 221 0.99 27.82 16.62
C LEU A 221 0.14 27.32 17.78
N ASP A 222 0.41 27.89 18.95
CA ASP A 222 -0.42 27.71 20.13
C ASP A 222 -1.62 28.68 20.15
N GLN A 223 -2.48 28.50 21.15
CA GLN A 223 -3.68 29.32 21.32
C GLN A 223 -3.35 30.81 21.40
N ALA A 224 -2.34 31.21 22.17
CA ALA A 224 -1.99 32.62 22.34
C ALA A 224 -1.48 33.26 21.05
N GLN A 225 -0.73 32.51 20.23
CA GLN A 225 -0.31 32.95 18.90
C GLN A 225 -1.51 33.10 17.96
N MET A 226 -2.44 32.15 17.97
CA MET A 226 -3.66 32.22 17.17
C MET A 226 -4.59 33.37 17.59
N GLU A 227 -4.68 33.67 18.89
CA GLU A 227 -5.41 34.83 19.42
C GLU A 227 -4.83 36.14 18.90
N LYS A 228 -3.50 36.30 18.95
CA LYS A 228 -2.80 37.47 18.40
C LYS A 228 -3.01 37.66 16.90
N LEU A 229 -3.18 36.56 16.16
CA LEU A 229 -3.46 36.58 14.72
C LEU A 229 -4.95 36.78 14.39
N GLY A 230 -5.83 36.88 15.40
CA GLY A 230 -7.26 37.10 15.19
C GLY A 230 -8.01 35.88 14.64
N MET A 231 -7.54 34.65 14.91
CA MET A 231 -8.13 33.41 14.40
C MET A 231 -9.41 32.99 15.16
N GLY A 232 -10.34 33.93 15.36
CA GLY A 232 -11.49 33.80 16.25
C GLY A 232 -12.44 32.64 15.91
N SER A 233 -12.56 32.27 14.63
CA SER A 233 -13.40 31.14 14.22
C SER A 233 -12.87 29.81 14.77
N LEU A 234 -11.59 29.49 14.52
CA LEU A 234 -10.96 28.28 15.04
C LEU A 234 -10.94 28.25 16.57
N LEU A 235 -10.61 29.38 17.19
CA LEU A 235 -10.57 29.51 18.65
C LEU A 235 -11.95 29.28 19.29
N SER A 236 -13.02 29.72 18.65
CA SER A 236 -14.39 29.51 19.15
C SER A 236 -14.80 28.05 19.16
N VAL A 237 -14.34 27.25 18.18
CA VAL A 237 -14.58 25.79 18.14
C VAL A 237 -13.88 25.08 19.31
N ALA A 238 -12.62 25.42 19.56
CA ALA A 238 -11.81 24.73 20.56
C ALA A 238 -12.11 25.17 22.02
N LYS A 239 -12.78 26.30 22.22
CA LYS A 239 -13.02 26.92 23.54
C LYS A 239 -13.69 26.00 24.57
N GLY A 240 -14.49 25.03 24.10
CA GLY A 240 -15.18 24.06 24.97
C GLY A 240 -14.33 22.85 25.38
N SER A 241 -13.12 22.70 24.82
CA SER A 241 -12.23 21.58 25.10
C SER A 241 -11.25 21.93 26.21
N ILE A 242 -10.89 20.95 27.05
CA ILE A 242 -9.75 21.05 27.97
C ILE A 242 -8.41 20.96 27.23
N GLU A 243 -8.42 20.35 26.04
CA GLU A 243 -7.26 20.14 25.21
C GLU A 243 -7.09 21.34 24.27
N PRO A 244 -5.94 22.05 24.33
CA PRO A 244 -5.75 23.31 23.62
C PRO A 244 -5.62 23.10 22.10
N PRO A 245 -6.14 24.03 21.28
CA PRO A 245 -6.00 23.94 19.82
C PRO A 245 -4.54 24.11 19.39
N LYS A 246 -4.20 23.45 18.28
CA LYS A 246 -2.91 23.59 17.60
C LYS A 246 -3.16 23.87 16.11
N LEU A 247 -2.43 24.81 15.54
CA LEU A 247 -2.31 24.94 14.09
C LEU A 247 -0.91 24.49 13.67
N ILE A 248 -0.85 23.43 12.87
CA ILE A 248 0.40 22.80 12.43
C ILE A 248 0.69 23.25 11.02
N VAL A 249 1.89 23.78 10.79
CA VAL A 249 2.39 24.16 9.46
C VAL A 249 3.65 23.37 9.17
N MET A 250 3.60 22.54 8.12
CA MET A 250 4.73 21.73 7.68
C MET A 250 5.21 22.22 6.31
N HIS A 251 6.48 22.60 6.21
CA HIS A 251 7.09 23.08 4.98
C HIS A 251 8.03 22.03 4.39
N TYR A 252 7.66 21.55 3.20
CA TYR A 252 8.54 20.79 2.31
C TYR A 252 9.06 21.72 1.19
N LYS A 253 10.38 21.93 1.12
CA LYS A 253 11.03 22.77 0.10
C LYS A 253 11.80 21.92 -0.90
N GLY A 254 11.09 21.06 -1.64
CA GLY A 254 11.67 20.21 -2.69
C GLY A 254 11.75 20.85 -4.09
N GLY A 255 11.08 21.98 -4.31
CA GLY A 255 11.13 22.74 -5.56
C GLY A 255 12.23 23.81 -5.58
N LYS A 256 12.28 24.61 -6.65
CA LYS A 256 13.20 25.76 -6.73
C LYS A 256 12.73 26.85 -5.77
N ALA A 257 13.66 27.69 -5.31
CA ALA A 257 13.39 28.73 -4.31
C ALA A 257 12.28 29.74 -4.70
N LYS A 258 12.03 29.92 -6.01
CA LYS A 258 11.02 30.86 -6.55
C LYS A 258 9.72 30.16 -6.99
N ASP A 259 9.66 28.84 -6.91
CA ASP A 259 8.45 28.12 -7.28
C ASP A 259 7.35 28.43 -6.26
N LYS A 260 6.13 28.68 -6.76
CA LYS A 260 4.97 28.88 -5.90
C LYS A 260 4.67 27.56 -5.15
N PRO A 261 4.37 27.61 -3.84
CA PRO A 261 4.06 26.40 -3.10
C PRO A 261 2.70 25.84 -3.51
N VAL A 262 2.56 24.51 -3.39
CA VAL A 262 1.24 23.87 -3.28
C VAL A 262 0.88 23.84 -1.79
N VAL A 263 -0.30 24.32 -1.43
CA VAL A 263 -0.79 24.33 -0.05
C VAL A 263 -1.88 23.27 0.08
N LEU A 264 -1.66 22.33 1.01
CA LEU A 264 -2.65 21.34 1.41
C LEU A 264 -3.19 21.76 2.78
N VAL A 265 -4.52 21.92 2.90
CA VAL A 265 -5.18 22.28 4.16
C VAL A 265 -6.04 21.10 4.60
N GLY A 266 -5.70 20.51 5.75
CA GLY A 266 -6.45 19.41 6.35
C GLY A 266 -7.31 19.89 7.51
N LYS A 267 -8.56 19.43 7.57
CA LYS A 267 -9.34 19.46 8.80
C LYS A 267 -8.71 18.48 9.80
N GLY A 268 -8.68 18.87 11.08
CA GLY A 268 -8.06 18.06 12.14
C GLY A 268 -8.84 18.15 13.44
N ILE A 269 -10.14 17.84 13.39
CA ILE A 269 -10.98 17.79 14.58
C ILE A 269 -10.82 16.40 15.18
N THR A 270 -10.07 16.31 16.27
CA THR A 270 -9.68 15.01 16.83
C THR A 270 -10.82 14.24 17.49
N PHE A 271 -11.90 14.93 17.84
CA PHE A 271 -13.16 14.33 18.23
C PHE A 271 -14.29 15.35 18.10
N ASP A 272 -15.32 15.03 17.31
CA ASP A 272 -16.48 15.91 17.10
C ASP A 272 -17.73 15.42 17.84
N THR A 273 -18.02 16.02 19.00
CA THR A 273 -19.28 15.77 19.72
C THR A 273 -20.47 16.53 19.12
N GLY A 274 -20.23 17.51 18.24
CA GLY A 274 -21.21 18.53 17.81
C GLY A 274 -21.25 19.79 18.70
N GLY A 275 -20.60 19.76 19.87
CA GLY A 275 -20.61 20.87 20.83
C GLY A 275 -21.96 21.02 21.52
N ILE A 276 -22.46 22.26 21.65
CA ILE A 276 -23.81 22.53 22.21
C ILE A 276 -24.89 21.83 21.39
N SER A 277 -24.71 21.79 20.07
CA SER A 277 -25.54 21.01 19.15
C SER A 277 -25.09 19.55 19.14
N LEU A 278 -25.24 18.89 20.29
CA LEU A 278 -24.72 17.55 20.55
C LEU A 278 -25.27 16.53 19.55
N LYS A 279 -24.37 15.74 18.95
CA LYS A 279 -24.73 14.60 18.10
C LYS A 279 -25.42 13.49 18.93
N PRO A 280 -26.26 12.64 18.30
CA PRO A 280 -26.71 11.41 18.92
C PRO A 280 -25.54 10.50 19.32
N GLY A 281 -25.78 9.61 20.30
CA GLY A 281 -24.74 8.70 20.79
C GLY A 281 -24.32 7.61 19.79
N ALA A 282 -25.20 7.21 18.89
CA ALA A 282 -24.89 6.20 17.88
C ALA A 282 -23.79 6.72 16.93
N GLU A 283 -22.78 5.88 16.67
CA GLU A 283 -21.63 6.18 15.77
C GLU A 283 -20.79 7.38 16.20
N MET A 284 -20.99 7.93 17.41
CA MET A 284 -20.17 9.02 17.93
C MET A 284 -18.69 8.60 18.10
N ASP A 285 -18.42 7.31 18.27
CA ASP A 285 -17.06 6.76 18.29
C ASP A 285 -16.31 6.92 16.97
N GLU A 286 -17.02 7.00 15.84
CA GLU A 286 -16.43 7.26 14.52
C GLU A 286 -16.01 8.74 14.34
N MET A 287 -16.48 9.65 15.21
CA MET A 287 -16.11 11.07 15.17
C MET A 287 -14.65 11.35 15.56
N LYS A 288 -13.87 10.30 15.86
CA LYS A 288 -12.40 10.36 15.91
C LYS A 288 -11.75 10.51 14.51
N TYR A 289 -12.50 10.25 13.44
CA TYR A 289 -12.05 10.36 12.05
C TYR A 289 -12.35 11.74 11.41
N ASP A 290 -12.75 12.74 12.21
CA ASP A 290 -13.21 14.06 11.75
C ASP A 290 -12.11 15.07 11.38
#